data_AF-A0A2R8C8E7-F1
#
_entry.id   AF-A0A2R8C8E7-F1
#
_cell.length_a   1.000
_cell.length_b   1.000
_cell.length_c   1.000
_cell.angle_alpha   90.00
_cell.angle_beta   90.00
_cell.angle_gamma   90.00
#
_symmetry.space_group_name_H-M   'P 1'
#
loop_
_entity.id
_entity.type
_entity.pdbx_description
1 polymer ?
#
loop_
_entity_poly.entity_id
_entity_poly.type
_entity_poly.pdbx_seq_one_letter_code
_entity_poly.pdbx_strand_id
1 'polypeptide(L)'
;MDVKQCQGEGAQGNSRQLLVGVVCFSCLWVLGAVIAYTSFQAELIHVMATYLSPDGEISSPRYTFAKFTLAPVLFALWVVLSAVTYRIWSFPRPFAFWYLAFFVVHFLFYSYYLRIVLQGADPEDTLLEWGTFVLALLGGVIFLICGYMGSRFSIFLGLAWLLFAFEEISWGQRVLGIETPDVMVQYNYQEELNFHNLINPIQKYLYVPFNAAFLCFFTWFRRIEILSWVYRMNGVPRIIQVSDRYGLWMMPMLWIFASFYPGAEYVEEQWGLYGLVLSVLLYRDMRRNP
;
A
#
# COMPACT_ATOMS: atom_id res chain seq x y z
N MET A 1 4.45 -36.70 27.61
CA MET A 1 3.63 -36.69 26.39
C MET A 1 2.97 -35.33 26.27
N ASP A 2 3.16 -34.71 25.10
CA ASP A 2 3.09 -33.28 24.83
C ASP A 2 1.67 -32.69 24.75
N VAL A 3 1.39 -31.69 25.58
CA VAL A 3 0.21 -30.81 25.42
C VAL A 3 0.38 -29.86 24.21
N LYS A 4 1.61 -29.68 23.71
CA LYS A 4 1.90 -28.86 22.52
C LYS A 4 1.53 -29.53 21.19
N GLN A 5 1.42 -30.86 21.16
CA GLN A 5 1.17 -31.60 19.91
C GLN A 5 -0.31 -31.57 19.50
N CYS A 6 -1.23 -31.56 20.47
CA CYS A 6 -2.69 -31.49 20.20
C CYS A 6 -3.19 -30.11 19.71
N GLN A 7 -2.48 -29.01 20.00
CA GLN A 7 -2.90 -27.68 19.54
C GLN A 7 -2.51 -27.39 18.08
N GLY A 8 -1.51 -28.11 17.53
CA GLY A 8 -1.02 -27.90 16.17
C GLY A 8 -1.92 -28.50 15.07
N GLU A 9 -2.53 -29.66 15.32
CA GLU A 9 -3.32 -30.39 14.31
C GLU A 9 -4.74 -29.82 14.15
N GLY A 10 -5.40 -29.42 15.25
CA GLY A 10 -6.75 -28.83 15.21
C GLY A 10 -6.81 -27.47 14.51
N ALA A 11 -5.79 -26.62 14.70
CA ALA A 11 -5.69 -25.31 14.04
C ALA A 11 -5.37 -25.43 12.53
N GLN A 12 -4.61 -26.47 12.14
CA GLN A 12 -4.30 -26.73 10.73
C GLN A 12 -5.52 -27.16 9.91
N GLY A 13 -6.39 -28.01 10.47
CA GLY A 13 -7.61 -28.48 9.80
C GLY A 13 -8.60 -27.35 9.50
N ASN A 14 -8.81 -26.47 10.47
CA ASN A 14 -9.79 -25.38 10.36
C ASN A 14 -9.36 -24.30 9.33
N SER A 15 -8.06 -23.99 9.28
CA SER A 15 -7.51 -23.01 8.33
C SER A 15 -7.61 -23.47 6.87
N ARG A 16 -7.43 -24.79 6.61
CA ARG A 16 -7.51 -25.36 5.27
C ARG A 16 -8.96 -25.41 4.77
N GLN A 17 -9.91 -25.74 5.64
CA GLN A 17 -11.34 -25.74 5.32
C GLN A 17 -11.84 -24.33 5.03
N LEU A 18 -11.40 -23.32 5.81
CA LEU A 18 -11.70 -21.91 5.55
C LEU A 18 -11.17 -21.46 4.18
N LEU A 19 -9.92 -21.80 3.85
CA LEU A 19 -9.29 -21.42 2.58
C LEU A 19 -10.05 -22.03 1.37
N VAL A 20 -10.39 -23.31 1.47
CA VAL A 20 -11.21 -24.00 0.45
C VAL A 20 -12.58 -23.36 0.33
N GLY A 21 -13.24 -23.07 1.45
CA GLY A 21 -14.55 -22.40 1.47
C GLY A 21 -14.52 -21.03 0.78
N VAL A 22 -13.49 -20.22 1.05
CA VAL A 22 -13.32 -18.89 0.48
C VAL A 22 -13.02 -18.94 -1.03
N VAL A 23 -12.19 -19.89 -1.48
CA VAL A 23 -11.94 -20.11 -2.91
C VAL A 23 -13.21 -20.58 -3.63
N CYS A 24 -13.92 -21.57 -3.07
CA CYS A 24 -15.17 -22.07 -3.64
C CYS A 24 -16.24 -20.97 -3.72
N PHE A 25 -16.41 -20.17 -2.67
CA PHE A 25 -17.31 -19.02 -2.66
C PHE A 25 -16.96 -18.02 -3.75
N SER A 26 -15.67 -17.72 -3.93
CA SER A 26 -15.21 -16.77 -4.95
C SER A 26 -15.47 -17.29 -6.37
N CYS A 27 -15.23 -18.57 -6.63
CA CYS A 27 -15.53 -19.19 -7.92
C CYS A 27 -17.04 -19.17 -8.22
N LEU A 28 -17.88 -19.49 -7.22
CA LEU A 28 -19.34 -19.46 -7.37
C LEU A 28 -19.86 -18.04 -7.59
N TRP A 29 -19.27 -17.05 -6.89
CA TRP A 29 -19.62 -15.65 -7.10
C TRP A 29 -19.26 -15.16 -8.50
N VAL A 30 -18.03 -15.44 -8.96
CA VAL A 30 -17.60 -15.07 -10.32
C VAL A 30 -18.52 -15.72 -11.36
N LEU A 31 -18.82 -17.01 -11.20
CA LEU A 31 -19.74 -17.72 -12.10
C LEU A 31 -21.15 -17.09 -12.08
N GLY A 32 -21.70 -16.83 -10.89
CA GLY A 32 -23.01 -16.20 -10.73
C GLY A 32 -23.07 -14.79 -11.29
N ALA A 33 -22.02 -13.98 -11.07
CA ALA A 33 -21.89 -12.64 -11.62
C ALA A 33 -21.83 -12.66 -13.14
N VAL A 34 -21.03 -13.57 -13.73
CA VAL A 34 -20.96 -13.75 -15.19
C VAL A 34 -22.31 -14.15 -15.77
N ILE A 35 -23.00 -15.13 -15.17
CA ILE A 35 -24.34 -15.55 -15.61
C ILE A 35 -25.34 -14.40 -15.50
N ALA A 36 -25.34 -13.67 -14.38
CA ALA A 36 -26.21 -12.52 -14.18
C ALA A 36 -25.95 -11.42 -15.21
N TYR A 37 -24.69 -11.18 -15.58
CA TYR A 37 -24.34 -10.19 -16.59
C TYR A 37 -24.70 -10.63 -18.02
N THR A 38 -24.51 -11.90 -18.36
CA THR A 38 -24.85 -12.39 -19.70
C THR A 38 -26.35 -12.55 -19.92
N SER A 39 -27.10 -12.84 -18.86
CA SER A 39 -28.51 -13.22 -18.96
C SER A 39 -29.49 -12.16 -18.44
N PHE A 40 -29.07 -11.27 -17.54
CA PHE A 40 -29.92 -10.32 -16.81
C PHE A 40 -29.22 -8.96 -16.63
N GLN A 41 -28.55 -8.48 -17.68
CA GLN A 41 -27.65 -7.33 -17.61
C GLN A 41 -28.35 -6.05 -17.09
N ALA A 42 -29.56 -5.77 -17.57
CA ALA A 42 -30.28 -4.53 -17.25
C ALA A 42 -30.75 -4.52 -15.79
N GLU A 43 -31.28 -5.66 -15.32
CA GLU A 43 -31.72 -5.86 -13.95
C GLU A 43 -30.54 -5.82 -12.98
N LEU A 44 -29.41 -6.43 -13.36
CA LEU A 44 -28.19 -6.39 -12.56
C LEU A 44 -27.69 -4.95 -12.41
N ILE A 45 -27.62 -4.17 -13.48
CA ILE A 45 -27.21 -2.75 -13.42
C ILE A 45 -28.17 -1.95 -12.52
N HIS A 46 -29.48 -2.17 -12.63
CA HIS A 46 -30.47 -1.51 -11.79
C HIS A 46 -30.30 -1.85 -10.30
N VAL A 47 -30.10 -3.13 -9.97
CA VAL A 47 -29.84 -3.57 -8.59
C VAL A 47 -28.56 -2.94 -8.05
N MET A 48 -27.48 -2.95 -8.85
CA MET A 48 -26.22 -2.32 -8.46
C MET A 48 -26.39 -0.81 -8.25
N ALA A 49 -27.14 -0.12 -9.10
CA ALA A 49 -27.38 1.32 -8.97
C ALA A 49 -28.16 1.62 -7.69
N THR A 50 -29.20 0.83 -7.40
CA THR A 50 -30.09 1.01 -6.25
C THR A 50 -29.39 0.74 -4.92
N TYR A 51 -28.55 -0.30 -4.86
CA TYR A 51 -28.04 -0.81 -3.57
C TYR A 51 -26.54 -0.62 -3.36
N LEU A 52 -25.76 -0.39 -4.43
CA LEU A 52 -24.31 -0.25 -4.34
C LEU A 52 -23.81 1.15 -4.71
N SER A 53 -24.60 1.97 -5.41
CA SER A 53 -24.22 3.35 -5.71
C SER A 53 -24.76 4.32 -4.67
N PRO A 54 -23.92 5.16 -4.03
CA PRO A 54 -24.35 6.14 -3.04
C PRO A 54 -25.33 7.20 -3.59
N ASP A 55 -25.21 7.52 -4.87
CA ASP A 55 -26.01 8.51 -5.61
C ASP A 55 -27.10 7.88 -6.49
N GLY A 56 -27.21 6.55 -6.49
CA GLY A 56 -28.18 5.83 -7.32
C GLY A 56 -27.80 5.75 -8.80
N GLU A 57 -26.64 6.26 -9.22
CA GLU A 57 -26.22 6.29 -10.63
C GLU A 57 -24.93 5.50 -10.88
N ILE A 58 -24.89 4.74 -11.98
CA ILE A 58 -23.66 4.04 -12.39
C ILE A 58 -23.09 4.71 -13.63
N SER A 59 -22.03 5.48 -13.43
CA SER A 59 -21.30 6.18 -14.49
C SER A 59 -20.65 5.23 -15.51
N SER A 60 -20.19 4.05 -15.07
CA SER A 60 -19.60 3.02 -15.94
C SER A 60 -20.05 1.61 -15.55
N PRO A 61 -21.08 1.06 -16.22
CA PRO A 61 -21.61 -0.27 -15.90
C PRO A 61 -20.59 -1.40 -16.03
N ARG A 62 -19.73 -1.34 -17.06
CA ARG A 62 -18.69 -2.35 -17.30
C ARG A 62 -17.64 -2.37 -16.19
N TYR A 63 -17.20 -1.19 -15.76
CA TYR A 63 -16.20 -1.06 -14.70
C TYR A 63 -16.76 -1.47 -13.33
N THR A 64 -18.00 -1.08 -13.06
CA THR A 64 -18.72 -1.43 -11.83
C THR A 64 -18.94 -2.94 -11.74
N PHE A 65 -19.35 -3.56 -12.85
CA PHE A 65 -19.48 -5.02 -12.93
C PHE A 65 -18.13 -5.75 -12.75
N ALA A 66 -17.05 -5.24 -13.35
CA ALA A 66 -15.72 -5.80 -13.15
C ALA A 66 -15.30 -5.75 -11.67
N LYS A 67 -15.52 -4.63 -10.98
CA LYS A 67 -15.28 -4.50 -9.53
C LYS A 67 -16.11 -5.48 -8.72
N PHE A 68 -17.42 -5.55 -8.98
CA PHE A 68 -18.33 -6.47 -8.29
C PHE A 68 -17.94 -7.94 -8.46
N THR A 69 -17.50 -8.32 -9.65
CA THR A 69 -17.04 -9.68 -9.96
C THR A 69 -15.71 -10.00 -9.29
N LEU A 70 -14.80 -9.02 -9.20
CA LEU A 70 -13.46 -9.20 -8.63
C LEU A 70 -13.43 -9.09 -7.11
N ALA A 71 -14.42 -8.46 -6.47
CA ALA A 71 -14.44 -8.23 -5.02
C ALA A 71 -14.22 -9.50 -4.17
N PRO A 72 -14.88 -10.64 -4.41
CA PRO A 72 -14.63 -11.86 -3.62
C PRO A 72 -13.29 -12.51 -3.94
N VAL A 73 -12.77 -12.35 -5.17
CA VAL A 73 -11.43 -12.83 -5.54
C VAL A 73 -10.36 -12.05 -4.77
N LEU A 74 -10.52 -10.72 -4.65
CA LEU A 74 -9.64 -9.87 -3.85
C LEU A 74 -9.73 -10.22 -2.36
N PHE A 75 -10.94 -10.49 -1.85
CA PHE A 75 -11.14 -10.96 -0.48
C PHE A 75 -10.53 -12.35 -0.25
N ALA A 76 -10.64 -13.27 -1.20
CA ALA A 76 -10.02 -14.58 -1.12
C ALA A 76 -8.50 -14.50 -1.14
N LEU A 77 -7.95 -13.65 -2.00
CA LEU A 77 -6.52 -13.34 -1.98
C LEU A 77 -6.12 -12.79 -0.61
N TRP A 78 -6.92 -11.92 0.01
CA TRP A 78 -6.66 -11.42 1.37
C TRP A 78 -6.65 -12.52 2.41
N VAL A 79 -7.64 -13.43 2.40
CA VAL A 79 -7.69 -14.57 3.34
C VAL A 79 -6.52 -15.51 3.12
N VAL A 80 -6.13 -15.77 1.86
CA VAL A 80 -4.99 -16.65 1.54
C VAL A 80 -3.68 -16.00 1.99
N LEU A 81 -3.42 -14.74 1.64
CA LEU A 81 -2.24 -14.01 2.07
C LEU A 81 -2.20 -13.92 3.60
N SER A 82 -3.32 -13.60 4.24
CA SER A 82 -3.42 -13.54 5.71
C SER A 82 -3.17 -14.91 6.33
N ALA A 83 -3.77 -15.98 5.82
CA ALA A 83 -3.65 -17.33 6.39
C ALA A 83 -2.26 -17.93 6.19
N VAL A 84 -1.65 -17.76 5.00
CA VAL A 84 -0.26 -18.16 4.72
C VAL A 84 0.67 -17.43 5.68
N THR A 85 0.42 -16.15 5.92
CA THR A 85 1.31 -15.36 6.77
C THR A 85 1.05 -15.56 8.27
N TYR A 86 -0.22 -15.71 8.68
CA TYR A 86 -0.63 -15.98 10.06
C TYR A 86 -0.16 -17.35 10.56
N ARG A 87 -0.12 -18.38 9.70
CA ARG A 87 0.45 -19.69 10.05
C ARG A 87 1.93 -19.64 10.45
N ILE A 88 2.63 -18.58 10.07
CA ILE A 88 4.06 -18.36 10.33
C ILE A 88 4.25 -17.33 11.46
N TRP A 89 3.18 -16.67 11.90
CA TRP A 89 3.30 -15.43 12.67
C TRP A 89 2.74 -15.53 14.08
N SER A 90 3.50 -15.01 15.03
CA SER A 90 3.03 -14.64 16.35
C SER A 90 3.02 -13.11 16.42
N PHE A 91 1.85 -12.50 16.70
CA PHE A 91 1.75 -11.05 16.86
C PHE A 91 2.79 -10.61 17.89
N PRO A 92 3.73 -9.72 17.55
CA PRO A 92 4.76 -9.32 18.48
C PRO A 92 4.15 -8.35 19.50
N ARG A 93 3.55 -8.93 20.55
CA ARG A 93 2.87 -8.21 21.64
C ARG A 93 3.66 -7.01 22.18
N PRO A 94 5.02 -7.04 22.27
CA PRO A 94 5.79 -5.87 22.70
C PRO A 94 5.64 -4.63 21.81
N PHE A 95 5.16 -4.80 20.57
CA PHE A 95 4.98 -3.71 19.61
C PHE A 95 3.51 -3.34 19.38
N ALA A 96 2.56 -3.95 20.11
CA ALA A 96 1.13 -3.67 19.98
C ALA A 96 0.81 -2.17 20.06
N PHE A 97 1.48 -1.45 20.97
CA PHE A 97 1.35 0.00 21.10
C PHE A 97 1.75 0.75 19.82
N TRP A 98 2.84 0.36 19.16
CA TRP A 98 3.30 1.03 17.93
C TRP A 98 2.35 0.76 16.76
N TYR A 99 1.81 -0.46 16.66
CA TYR A 99 0.77 -0.76 15.68
C TYR A 99 -0.52 0.00 15.94
N LEU A 100 -0.92 0.15 17.22
CA LEU A 100 -2.07 0.95 17.59
C LEU A 100 -1.84 2.43 17.23
N ALA A 101 -0.67 2.98 17.55
CA ALA A 101 -0.33 4.35 17.20
C ALA A 101 -0.34 4.57 15.67
N PHE A 102 0.26 3.65 14.91
CA PHE A 102 0.21 3.68 13.45
C PHE A 102 -1.24 3.63 12.94
N PHE A 103 -2.06 2.72 13.47
CA PHE A 103 -3.46 2.56 13.07
C PHE A 103 -4.30 3.79 13.40
N VAL A 104 -4.07 4.42 14.56
CA VAL A 104 -4.74 5.67 14.94
C VAL A 104 -4.37 6.78 13.97
N VAL A 105 -3.07 6.97 13.67
CA VAL A 105 -2.61 7.97 12.69
C VAL A 105 -3.22 7.71 11.31
N HIS A 106 -3.17 6.46 10.85
CA HIS A 106 -3.78 5.99 9.61
C HIS A 106 -5.28 6.28 9.53
N PHE A 107 -6.02 6.03 10.61
CA PHE A 107 -7.47 6.27 10.69
C PHE A 107 -7.81 7.77 10.72
N LEU A 108 -7.00 8.59 11.39
CA LEU A 108 -7.16 10.04 11.40
C LEU A 108 -6.97 10.62 10.00
N PHE A 109 -5.92 10.20 9.28
CA PHE A 109 -5.69 10.60 7.89
C PHE A 109 -6.80 10.13 6.97
N TYR A 110 -7.24 8.87 7.11
CA TYR A 110 -8.38 8.36 6.34
C TYR A 110 -9.64 9.20 6.55
N SER A 111 -9.93 9.56 7.81
CA SER A 111 -11.10 10.36 8.17
C SER A 111 -11.00 11.78 7.61
N TYR A 112 -9.81 12.37 7.59
CA TYR A 112 -9.55 13.68 7.02
C TYR A 112 -9.67 13.68 5.49
N TYR A 113 -9.05 12.70 4.82
CA TYR A 113 -9.17 12.49 3.38
C TYR A 113 -10.63 12.32 2.96
N LEU A 114 -11.36 11.43 3.65
CA LEU A 114 -12.76 11.17 3.34
C LEU A 114 -13.61 12.44 3.51
N ARG A 115 -13.32 13.28 4.50
CA ARG A 115 -13.99 14.58 4.67
C ARG A 115 -13.75 15.51 3.48
N ILE A 116 -12.52 15.62 2.98
CA ILE A 116 -12.19 16.46 1.81
C ILE A 116 -12.96 15.97 0.59
N VAL A 117 -12.85 14.67 0.29
CA VAL A 117 -13.49 14.07 -0.90
C VAL A 117 -15.01 14.17 -0.82
N LEU A 118 -15.61 13.91 0.34
CA LEU A 118 -17.07 14.05 0.52
C LEU A 118 -17.55 15.50 0.41
N GLN A 119 -16.67 16.48 0.63
CA GLN A 119 -16.98 17.90 0.42
C GLN A 119 -16.76 18.36 -1.03
N GLY A 120 -16.28 17.46 -1.91
CA GLY A 120 -15.96 17.79 -3.31
C GLY A 120 -14.76 18.71 -3.47
N ALA A 121 -13.93 18.85 -2.42
CA ALA A 121 -12.71 19.63 -2.48
C ALA A 121 -11.59 18.81 -3.11
N ASP A 122 -10.72 19.47 -3.85
CA ASP A 122 -9.51 18.88 -4.38
C ASP A 122 -8.55 18.52 -3.22
N PRO A 123 -8.04 17.28 -3.13
CA PRO A 123 -6.99 16.94 -2.17
C PRO A 123 -5.66 17.68 -2.42
N GLU A 124 -5.48 18.27 -3.60
CA GLU A 124 -4.27 19.01 -3.95
C GLU A 124 -4.05 20.26 -3.08
N ASP A 125 -2.78 20.57 -2.80
CA ASP A 125 -2.33 21.62 -1.88
C ASP A 125 -2.87 21.50 -0.43
N THR A 126 -3.43 20.35 -0.04
CA THR A 126 -3.99 20.15 1.30
C THR A 126 -2.94 19.71 2.33
N LEU A 127 -3.35 19.66 3.60
CA LEU A 127 -2.53 19.09 4.69
C LEU A 127 -2.03 17.66 4.40
N LEU A 128 -2.66 16.92 3.49
CA LEU A 128 -2.23 15.58 3.09
C LEU A 128 -0.94 15.63 2.28
N GLU A 129 -0.90 16.41 1.19
CA GLU A 129 0.33 16.59 0.38
C GLU A 129 1.49 17.12 1.23
N TRP A 130 1.24 18.15 2.05
CA TRP A 130 2.24 18.68 2.99
C TRP A 130 2.70 17.61 3.99
N GLY A 131 1.78 16.77 4.46
CA GLY A 131 2.07 15.62 5.31
C GLY A 131 2.97 14.61 4.60
N THR A 132 2.59 14.20 3.39
CA THR A 132 3.36 13.30 2.52
C THR A 132 4.77 13.82 2.32
N PHE A 133 4.92 15.09 1.93
CA PHE A 133 6.23 15.74 1.78
C PHE A 133 7.06 15.66 3.05
N VAL A 134 6.53 16.14 4.19
CA VAL A 134 7.30 16.19 5.44
C VAL A 134 7.70 14.80 5.90
N LEU A 135 6.79 13.83 5.84
CA LEU A 135 7.07 12.45 6.20
C LEU A 135 8.14 11.85 5.28
N ALA A 136 8.04 12.08 3.97
CA ALA A 136 8.97 11.55 2.99
C ALA A 136 10.35 12.22 3.10
N LEU A 137 10.41 13.53 3.29
CA LEU A 137 11.63 14.30 3.51
C LEU A 137 12.38 13.82 4.75
N LEU A 138 11.68 13.71 5.89
CA LEU A 138 12.28 13.24 7.14
C LEU A 138 12.77 11.79 7.00
N GLY A 139 11.96 10.92 6.39
CA GLY A 139 12.35 9.53 6.11
C GLY A 139 13.60 9.45 5.23
N GLY A 140 13.65 10.24 4.15
CA GLY A 140 14.78 10.33 3.23
C GLY A 140 16.07 10.75 3.93
N VAL A 141 16.02 11.81 4.74
CA VAL A 141 17.17 12.28 5.53
C VAL A 141 17.67 11.22 6.51
N ILE A 142 16.77 10.56 7.24
CA ILE A 142 17.17 9.52 8.21
C ILE A 142 17.77 8.30 7.48
N PHE A 143 17.25 7.94 6.31
CA PHE A 143 17.86 6.89 5.48
C PHE A 143 19.28 7.26 5.02
N LEU A 144 19.52 8.51 4.62
CA LEU A 144 20.88 8.97 4.30
C LEU A 144 21.82 8.89 5.51
N ILE A 145 21.34 9.24 6.70
CA ILE A 145 22.09 9.07 7.95
C ILE A 145 22.43 7.59 8.19
N CYS A 146 21.46 6.68 8.05
CA CYS A 146 21.71 5.23 8.12
C CYS A 146 22.71 4.76 7.04
N GLY A 147 22.67 5.37 5.86
CA GLY A 147 23.64 5.19 4.78
C GLY A 147 25.06 5.50 5.22
N TYR A 148 25.25 6.68 5.82
CA TYR A 148 26.53 7.12 6.38
C TYR A 148 27.01 6.22 7.53
N MET A 149 26.07 5.71 8.34
CA MET A 149 26.36 4.76 9.43
C MET A 149 26.71 3.34 8.95
N GLY A 150 26.76 3.07 7.65
CA GLY A 150 27.23 1.82 7.08
C GLY A 150 26.17 0.92 6.46
N SER A 151 24.91 1.36 6.37
CA SER A 151 23.85 0.67 5.61
C SER A 151 23.73 1.28 4.21
N ARG A 152 24.65 0.92 3.29
CA ARG A 152 24.79 1.59 1.97
C ARG A 152 23.50 1.57 1.13
N PHE A 153 22.69 0.51 1.19
CA PHE A 153 21.40 0.48 0.49
C PHE A 153 20.43 1.55 1.01
N SER A 154 20.58 2.02 2.24
CA SER A 154 19.80 3.15 2.76
C SER A 154 20.14 4.47 2.06
N ILE A 155 21.28 4.60 1.39
CA ILE A 155 21.55 5.77 0.53
C ILE A 155 20.57 5.79 -0.64
N PHE A 156 20.38 4.64 -1.29
CA PHE A 156 19.40 4.51 -2.38
C PHE A 156 17.98 4.79 -1.88
N LEU A 157 17.57 4.23 -0.74
CA LEU A 157 16.27 4.52 -0.13
C LEU A 157 16.13 6.01 0.23
N GLY A 158 17.19 6.62 0.75
CA GLY A 158 17.20 8.04 1.08
C GLY A 158 16.96 8.92 -0.13
N LEU A 159 17.69 8.68 -1.22
CA LEU A 159 17.51 9.40 -2.48
C LEU A 159 16.12 9.16 -3.09
N ALA A 160 15.62 7.92 -3.05
CA ALA A 160 14.29 7.59 -3.55
C ALA A 160 13.18 8.32 -2.77
N TRP A 161 13.28 8.38 -1.44
CA TRP A 161 12.31 9.10 -0.61
C TRP A 161 12.41 10.62 -0.71
N LEU A 162 13.61 11.16 -0.92
CA LEU A 162 13.77 12.59 -1.21
C LEU A 162 13.19 12.94 -2.58
N LEU A 163 13.46 12.13 -3.60
CA LEU A 163 12.85 12.32 -4.92
C LEU A 163 11.32 12.27 -4.80
N PHE A 164 10.77 11.26 -4.13
CA PHE A 164 9.34 11.18 -3.85
C PHE A 164 8.82 12.44 -3.15
N ALA A 165 9.47 12.91 -2.08
CA ALA A 165 9.06 14.14 -1.39
C ALA A 165 8.99 15.36 -2.33
N PHE A 166 9.99 15.54 -3.20
CA PHE A 166 10.03 16.69 -4.11
C PHE A 166 9.10 16.54 -5.31
N GLU A 167 8.79 15.31 -5.73
CA GLU A 167 7.76 15.07 -6.75
C GLU A 167 6.37 15.42 -6.21
N GLU A 168 6.08 15.14 -4.94
CA GLU A 168 4.80 15.45 -4.28
C GLU A 168 4.57 16.95 -3.99
N ILE A 169 5.58 17.82 -4.19
CA ILE A 169 5.40 19.26 -4.05
C ILE A 169 5.28 19.92 -5.42
N SER A 170 4.05 20.28 -5.74
CA SER A 170 3.67 21.14 -6.87
C SER A 170 3.91 22.63 -6.59
N TRP A 171 3.66 23.09 -5.37
CA TRP A 171 3.74 24.52 -4.99
C TRP A 171 5.17 25.06 -4.84
N GLY A 172 6.18 24.20 -4.74
CA GLY A 172 7.58 24.61 -4.54
C GLY A 172 8.08 25.48 -5.69
N GLN A 173 7.70 25.14 -6.93
CA GLN A 173 7.96 25.98 -8.10
C GLN A 173 7.23 27.34 -8.00
N ARG A 174 5.97 27.34 -7.52
CA ARG A 174 5.15 28.56 -7.36
C ARG A 174 5.77 29.51 -6.34
N VAL A 175 6.20 28.96 -5.20
CA VAL A 175 6.84 29.72 -4.12
C VAL A 175 8.20 30.28 -4.55
N LEU A 176 8.96 29.53 -5.35
CA LEU A 176 10.27 29.95 -5.85
C LEU A 176 10.20 30.78 -7.15
N GLY A 177 9.00 31.00 -7.70
CA GLY A 177 8.80 31.73 -8.94
C GLY A 177 9.48 31.08 -10.15
N ILE A 178 9.60 29.75 -10.15
CA ILE A 178 10.21 28.99 -11.25
C ILE A 178 9.14 28.77 -12.32
N GLU A 179 9.41 29.24 -13.53
CA GLU A 179 8.53 29.03 -14.69
C GLU A 179 8.63 27.59 -15.18
N THR A 180 7.48 26.98 -15.49
CA THR A 180 7.40 25.66 -16.11
C THR A 180 7.90 25.73 -17.56
N PRO A 181 8.89 24.92 -17.97
CA PRO A 181 9.37 24.88 -19.35
C PRO A 181 8.28 24.48 -20.34
N ASP A 182 8.30 25.04 -21.56
CA ASP A 182 7.30 24.77 -22.61
C ASP A 182 7.03 23.28 -22.87
N VAL A 183 8.08 22.46 -22.83
CA VAL A 183 7.97 20.99 -23.00
C VAL A 183 7.11 20.39 -21.90
N MET A 184 7.25 20.87 -20.68
CA MET A 184 6.51 20.35 -19.53
C MET A 184 5.06 20.85 -19.55
N VAL A 185 4.81 22.12 -19.91
CA VAL A 185 3.46 22.65 -20.14
C VAL A 185 2.69 21.82 -21.19
N GLN A 186 3.38 21.31 -22.21
CA GLN A 186 2.75 20.52 -23.27
C GLN A 186 2.27 19.12 -22.81
N TYR A 187 2.94 18.51 -21.83
CA TYR A 187 2.74 17.10 -21.49
C TYR A 187 2.31 16.84 -20.04
N ASN A 188 2.54 17.80 -19.14
CA ASN A 188 2.17 17.72 -17.73
C ASN A 188 0.70 18.11 -17.56
N TYR A 189 -0.09 17.26 -16.89
CA TYR A 189 -1.52 17.49 -16.72
C TYR A 189 -1.88 18.72 -15.89
N GLN A 190 -0.92 19.25 -15.13
CA GLN A 190 -1.08 20.38 -14.22
C GLN A 190 -0.21 21.58 -14.58
N GLU A 191 0.54 21.51 -15.69
CA GLU A 191 1.49 22.54 -16.13
C GLU A 191 2.61 22.80 -15.10
N GLU A 192 3.11 21.72 -14.49
CA GLU A 192 4.10 21.75 -13.40
C GLU A 192 5.41 21.05 -13.74
N LEU A 193 6.46 21.28 -12.94
CA LEU A 193 7.79 20.67 -13.12
C LEU A 193 7.90 19.21 -12.68
N ASN A 194 6.97 18.71 -11.86
CA ASN A 194 6.97 17.36 -11.32
C ASN A 194 6.73 16.30 -12.41
N PHE A 195 7.52 15.23 -12.41
CA PHE A 195 7.37 14.14 -13.38
C PHE A 195 6.14 13.27 -13.09
N HIS A 196 5.68 13.20 -11.83
CA HIS A 196 4.50 12.43 -11.45
C HIS A 196 3.23 12.87 -12.23
N ASN A 197 3.17 14.14 -12.64
CA ASN A 197 2.06 14.73 -13.37
C ASN A 197 2.13 14.52 -14.88
N LEU A 198 3.19 13.90 -15.40
CA LEU A 198 3.18 13.36 -16.77
C LEU A 198 2.43 12.03 -16.86
N ILE A 199 2.41 11.28 -15.76
CA ILE A 199 1.90 9.90 -15.73
C ILE A 199 0.67 9.73 -14.84
N ASN A 200 0.18 10.79 -14.20
CA ASN A 200 -0.90 10.77 -13.22
C ASN A 200 -2.12 9.88 -13.61
N PRO A 201 -2.63 9.91 -14.86
CA PRO A 201 -3.73 9.02 -15.27
C PRO A 201 -3.40 7.52 -15.23
N ILE A 202 -2.13 7.18 -15.41
CA ILE A 202 -1.60 5.81 -15.43
C ILE A 202 -1.10 5.39 -14.04
N GLN A 203 -0.56 6.34 -13.25
CA GLN A 203 0.04 6.14 -11.93
C GLN A 203 -0.90 5.40 -10.96
N LYS A 204 -2.20 5.72 -10.99
CA LYS A 204 -3.20 5.02 -10.18
C LYS A 204 -3.25 3.51 -10.39
N TYR A 205 -2.89 3.03 -11.58
CA TYR A 205 -2.81 1.60 -11.88
C TYR A 205 -1.48 0.97 -11.47
N LEU A 206 -0.45 1.77 -11.22
CA LEU A 206 0.88 1.33 -10.80
C LEU A 206 0.97 1.10 -9.29
N TYR A 207 0.11 1.71 -8.47
CA TYR A 207 0.13 1.51 -7.00
C TYR A 207 -0.04 0.06 -6.58
N VAL A 208 -1.01 -0.66 -7.18
CA VAL A 208 -1.27 -2.07 -6.85
C VAL A 208 -0.05 -2.95 -7.14
N PRO A 209 0.51 -2.98 -8.37
CA PRO A 209 1.69 -3.80 -8.65
C PRO A 209 2.92 -3.32 -7.86
N PHE A 210 3.07 -2.02 -7.58
CA PHE A 210 4.16 -1.51 -6.75
C PHE A 210 4.04 -2.01 -5.30
N ASN A 211 2.87 -1.87 -4.67
CA ASN A 211 2.61 -2.35 -3.32
C ASN A 211 2.75 -3.88 -3.21
N ALA A 212 2.33 -4.61 -4.25
CA ALA A 212 2.55 -6.06 -4.34
C ALA A 212 4.04 -6.42 -4.47
N ALA A 213 4.79 -5.72 -5.31
CA ALA A 213 6.24 -5.91 -5.42
C ALA A 213 6.94 -5.59 -4.08
N PHE A 214 6.48 -4.56 -3.37
CA PHE A 214 7.03 -4.17 -2.08
C PHE A 214 6.73 -5.19 -0.99
N LEU A 215 5.51 -5.72 -0.93
CA LEU A 215 5.15 -6.86 -0.08
C LEU A 215 6.05 -8.07 -0.39
N CYS A 216 6.18 -8.42 -1.67
CA CYS A 216 7.00 -9.53 -2.12
C CYS A 216 8.47 -9.35 -1.75
N PHE A 217 9.02 -8.13 -1.87
CA PHE A 217 10.39 -7.80 -1.48
C PHE A 217 10.67 -8.14 -0.01
N PHE A 218 9.76 -7.82 0.92
CA PHE A 218 9.96 -8.15 2.32
C PHE A 218 9.65 -9.61 2.68
N THR A 219 8.94 -10.36 1.82
CA THR A 219 8.42 -11.70 2.16
C THR A 219 8.99 -12.82 1.30
N TRP A 220 8.55 -12.92 0.04
CA TRP A 220 8.79 -14.07 -0.84
C TRP A 220 10.06 -13.90 -1.69
N PHE A 221 10.34 -12.71 -2.22
CA PHE A 221 11.45 -12.47 -3.15
C PHE A 221 12.81 -12.85 -2.58
N ARG A 222 13.00 -12.81 -1.25
CA ARG A 222 14.22 -13.28 -0.57
C ARG A 222 14.51 -14.77 -0.71
N ARG A 223 13.53 -15.57 -1.12
CA ARG A 223 13.66 -17.00 -1.39
C ARG A 223 13.97 -17.31 -2.86
N ILE A 224 13.93 -16.30 -3.73
CA ILE A 224 14.14 -16.46 -5.16
C ILE A 224 15.64 -16.31 -5.46
N GLU A 225 16.24 -17.34 -6.06
CA GLU A 225 17.69 -17.41 -6.30
C GLU A 225 18.21 -16.26 -7.17
N ILE A 226 17.48 -15.91 -8.23
CA ILE A 226 17.83 -14.79 -9.14
C ILE A 226 17.85 -13.43 -8.44
N LEU A 227 17.10 -13.27 -7.33
CA LEU A 227 17.07 -12.02 -6.56
C LEU A 227 18.04 -12.04 -5.38
N SER A 228 18.73 -13.16 -5.14
CA SER A 228 19.61 -13.31 -3.97
C SER A 228 20.75 -12.29 -3.91
N TRP A 229 21.14 -11.71 -5.05
CA TRP A 229 22.14 -10.63 -5.09
C TRP A 229 21.63 -9.36 -4.40
N VAL A 230 20.35 -9.01 -4.55
CA VAL A 230 19.73 -7.84 -3.89
C VAL A 230 19.79 -8.02 -2.38
N TYR A 231 19.43 -9.22 -1.90
CA TYR A 231 19.44 -9.54 -0.47
C TYR A 231 20.84 -9.66 0.13
N ARG A 232 21.89 -9.71 -0.70
CA ARG A 232 23.29 -9.66 -0.26
C ARG A 232 23.88 -8.25 -0.31
N MET A 233 23.17 -7.26 -0.87
CA MET A 233 23.63 -5.88 -0.89
C MET A 233 23.79 -5.35 0.55
N ASN A 234 24.84 -4.56 0.76
CA ASN A 234 25.11 -3.98 2.07
C ASN A 234 23.93 -3.10 2.54
N GLY A 235 23.42 -3.38 3.75
CA GLY A 235 22.25 -2.71 4.33
C GLY A 235 20.93 -3.50 4.17
N VAL A 236 20.74 -4.22 3.06
CA VAL A 236 19.48 -4.96 2.80
C VAL A 236 19.19 -6.02 3.89
N PRO A 237 20.14 -6.88 4.32
CA PRO A 237 19.90 -7.84 5.39
C PRO A 237 19.35 -7.20 6.67
N ARG A 238 19.88 -6.04 7.06
CA ARG A 238 19.47 -5.33 8.27
C ARG A 238 18.09 -4.69 8.11
N ILE A 239 17.79 -4.12 6.94
CA ILE A 239 16.45 -3.61 6.61
C ILE A 239 15.41 -4.74 6.69
N ILE A 240 15.71 -5.91 6.12
CA ILE A 240 14.83 -7.09 6.21
C ILE A 240 14.68 -7.53 7.67
N GLN A 241 15.77 -7.57 8.45
CA GLN A 241 15.72 -7.92 9.87
C GLN A 241 14.83 -6.95 10.68
N VAL A 242 14.95 -5.64 10.44
CA VAL A 242 14.10 -4.62 11.08
C VAL A 242 12.64 -4.81 10.64
N SER A 243 12.39 -5.00 9.34
CA SER A 243 11.04 -5.25 8.82
C SER A 243 10.41 -6.51 9.43
N ASP A 244 11.14 -7.62 9.53
CA ASP A 244 10.68 -8.86 10.16
C ASP A 244 10.41 -8.66 11.66
N ARG A 245 11.33 -7.98 12.37
CA ARG A 245 11.23 -7.75 13.82
C ARG A 245 10.00 -6.94 14.19
N TYR A 246 9.68 -5.92 13.39
CA TYR A 246 8.58 -4.99 13.64
C TYR A 246 7.38 -5.23 12.71
N GLY A 247 7.35 -6.36 12.00
CA GLY A 247 6.30 -6.75 11.05
C GLY A 247 5.88 -5.66 10.06
N LEU A 248 6.84 -4.88 9.55
CA LEU A 248 6.58 -3.76 8.64
C LEU A 248 6.09 -4.24 7.27
N TRP A 249 6.48 -5.45 6.86
CA TRP A 249 6.02 -6.11 5.63
C TRP A 249 4.49 -6.22 5.52
N MET A 250 3.75 -6.09 6.62
CA MET A 250 2.27 -6.09 6.64
C MET A 250 1.67 -4.82 6.01
N MET A 251 2.39 -3.70 6.05
CA MET A 251 1.84 -2.41 5.63
C MET A 251 1.59 -2.37 4.10
N PRO A 252 2.52 -2.81 3.25
CA PRO A 252 2.25 -2.94 1.81
C PRO A 252 1.06 -3.85 1.49
N MET A 253 0.82 -4.89 2.29
CA MET A 253 -0.37 -5.75 2.12
C MET A 253 -1.67 -4.98 2.34
N LEU A 254 -1.73 -4.11 3.36
CA LEU A 254 -2.91 -3.30 3.63
C LEU A 254 -3.14 -2.27 2.52
N TRP A 255 -2.07 -1.69 1.95
CA TRP A 255 -2.22 -0.65 0.93
C TRP A 255 -2.58 -1.15 -0.45
N ILE A 256 -2.31 -2.42 -0.80
CA ILE A 256 -2.85 -3.01 -2.03
C ILE A 256 -4.37 -2.78 -2.12
N PHE A 257 -5.07 -2.84 -0.98
CA PHE A 257 -6.51 -2.57 -0.90
C PHE A 257 -6.81 -1.07 -0.88
N ALA A 258 -6.01 -0.29 -0.14
CA ALA A 258 -6.15 1.17 -0.10
C ALA A 258 -5.99 1.82 -1.49
N SER A 259 -5.23 1.20 -2.39
CA SER A 259 -5.08 1.63 -3.79
C SER A 259 -6.38 1.56 -4.61
N PHE A 260 -7.40 0.82 -4.17
CA PHE A 260 -8.72 0.82 -4.83
C PHE A 260 -9.70 1.82 -4.21
N TYR A 261 -9.51 2.15 -2.93
CA TYR A 261 -10.29 3.12 -2.16
C TYR A 261 -9.52 3.43 -0.86
N PRO A 262 -9.28 4.70 -0.48
CA PRO A 262 -10.05 5.88 -0.85
C PRO A 262 -9.45 6.74 -1.98
N GLY A 263 -8.19 6.53 -2.38
CA GLY A 263 -7.56 7.27 -3.48
C GLY A 263 -6.03 7.14 -3.52
N ALA A 264 -5.42 7.70 -4.57
CA ALA A 264 -3.97 7.72 -4.82
C ALA A 264 -3.19 8.45 -3.70
N GLU A 265 -3.60 9.70 -3.44
CA GLU A 265 -3.06 10.59 -2.41
C GLU A 265 -2.91 9.92 -1.04
N TYR A 266 -3.94 9.16 -0.64
CA TYR A 266 -3.94 8.46 0.63
C TYR A 266 -2.84 7.39 0.69
N VAL A 267 -2.63 6.66 -0.41
CA VAL A 267 -1.59 5.61 -0.50
C VAL A 267 -0.20 6.24 -0.44
N GLU A 268 0.01 7.36 -1.10
CA GLU A 268 1.26 8.13 -1.10
C GLU A 268 1.63 8.62 0.29
N GLU A 269 0.66 9.15 1.02
CA GLU A 269 0.85 9.52 2.42
C GLU A 269 1.26 8.30 3.28
N GLN A 270 0.62 7.14 3.06
CA GLN A 270 1.00 5.93 3.78
C GLN A 270 2.43 5.48 3.45
N TRP A 271 2.90 5.67 2.21
CA TRP A 271 4.29 5.44 1.83
C TRP A 271 5.25 6.39 2.54
N GLY A 272 4.89 7.67 2.65
CA GLY A 272 5.63 8.67 3.44
C GLY A 272 5.77 8.23 4.90
N LEU A 273 4.66 7.90 5.55
CA LEU A 273 4.62 7.44 6.94
C LEU A 273 5.48 6.18 7.14
N TYR A 274 5.39 5.23 6.21
CA TYR A 274 6.18 4.01 6.27
C TYR A 274 7.67 4.25 6.11
N GLY A 275 8.09 5.09 5.16
CA GLY A 275 9.49 5.44 4.99
C GLY A 275 10.07 6.05 6.26
N LEU A 276 9.32 6.95 6.90
CA LEU A 276 9.71 7.52 8.19
C LEU A 276 9.81 6.45 9.28
N VAL A 277 8.81 5.59 9.44
CA VAL A 277 8.82 4.53 10.46
C VAL A 277 9.98 3.55 10.23
N LEU A 278 10.17 3.08 9.00
CA LEU A 278 11.24 2.15 8.64
C LEU A 278 12.61 2.78 8.89
N SER A 279 12.83 4.03 8.46
CA SER A 279 14.11 4.73 8.64
C SER A 279 14.43 4.98 10.13
N VAL A 280 13.46 5.40 10.93
CA VAL A 280 13.62 5.59 12.39
C VAL A 280 13.94 4.28 13.10
N LEU A 281 13.23 3.20 12.77
CA LEU A 281 13.47 1.88 13.36
C LEU A 281 14.83 1.32 12.95
N LEU A 282 15.24 1.53 11.69
CA LEU A 282 16.57 1.16 11.22
C LEU A 282 17.66 1.94 11.94
N TYR A 283 17.54 3.26 12.05
CA TYR A 283 18.48 4.10 12.79
C TYR A 283 18.61 3.65 14.25
N ARG A 284 17.48 3.39 14.90
CA ARG A 284 17.45 2.88 16.29
C ARG A 284 18.12 1.52 16.42
N ASP A 285 17.94 0.61 15.46
CA ASP A 285 18.61 -0.69 15.44
C ASP A 285 20.13 -0.54 15.26
N MET A 286 20.57 0.29 14.31
CA MET A 286 21.99 0.57 14.08
C MET A 286 22.67 1.23 15.28
N ARG A 287 21.97 2.09 16.02
CA ARG A 287 22.50 2.69 17.27
C ARG A 287 22.65 1.68 18.40
N ARG A 288 21.81 0.63 18.44
CA ARG A 288 21.85 -0.42 19.47
C ARG A 288 22.81 -1.55 19.13
N ASN A 289 23.00 -1.80 17.84
CA ASN A 289 23.80 -2.89 17.29
C ASN A 289 24.74 -2.34 16.19
N PRO A 290 25.79 -1.58 16.54
CA PRO A 290 26.69 -0.95 15.56
C PRO A 290 27.42 -1.96 14.68
#